data_AF-A0A0C9YW49-F1
#
_entry.id   AF-A0A0C9YW49-F1
#
_cell.length_a   1.000
_cell.length_b   1.000
_cell.length_c   1.000
_cell.angle_alpha   90.00
_cell.angle_beta   90.00
_cell.angle_gamma   90.00
#
_symmetry.space_group_name_H-M   'P 1'
#
loop_
_entity.id
_entity.type
_entity.pdbx_description
1 polymer ?
#
loop_
_entity_poly.entity_id
_entity_poly.type
_entity_poly.pdbx_seq_one_letter_code
_entity_poly.pdbx_strand_id
1 'polypeptide(L)'
;LRVIYLPKFHCELNFIEQCWGYAKRIYRCYPMSSKDADLEANVIKALDSGLNGAQAAWAAKKYHGHRVLPSAILEELDNAKVN
;
A
#
# COMPACT_ATOMS: atom_id res chain seq x y z
N LEU A 1 -1.63 -24.29 2.47
CA LEU A 1 -1.31 -22.88 2.10
C LEU A 1 -1.20 -22.79 0.58
N ARG A 2 -2.09 -22.05 -0.08
CA ARG A 2 -1.99 -21.78 -1.52
C ARG A 2 -1.15 -20.51 -1.69
N VAL A 3 -0.13 -20.58 -2.52
CA VAL A 3 0.82 -19.50 -2.75
C VAL A 3 0.80 -19.16 -4.23
N ILE A 4 0.64 -17.88 -4.56
CA ILE A 4 0.66 -17.39 -5.95
C ILE A 4 2.04 -16.79 -6.22
N TYR A 5 2.69 -17.26 -7.29
CA TYR A 5 3.95 -16.71 -7.77
C TYR A 5 3.67 -15.67 -8.85
N LEU A 6 4.21 -14.47 -8.69
CA LEU A 6 4.11 -13.40 -9.67
C LEU A 6 5.23 -13.51 -10.72
N PRO A 7 4.95 -13.26 -12.01
CA PRO A 7 5.96 -13.13 -13.06
C PRO A 7 7.12 -12.18 -12.68
N LYS A 8 8.32 -12.40 -13.25
CA LYS A 8 9.46 -11.47 -13.06
C LYS A 8 9.19 -10.18 -13.81
N PHE A 9 9.60 -9.04 -13.25
CA PHE A 9 9.50 -7.71 -13.89
C PHE A 9 8.07 -7.17 -14.08
N HIS A 10 7.10 -7.72 -13.34
CA HIS A 10 5.72 -7.25 -13.32
C HIS A 10 5.39 -6.66 -11.94
N CYS A 11 5.94 -5.48 -11.64
CA CYS A 11 5.75 -4.82 -10.34
C CYS A 11 4.29 -4.41 -10.10
N GLU A 12 3.50 -4.19 -11.15
CA GLU A 12 2.07 -3.89 -11.10
C GLU A 12 1.23 -4.99 -10.45
N LEU A 13 1.76 -6.22 -10.41
CA LEU A 13 1.10 -7.35 -9.77
C LEU A 13 1.47 -7.49 -8.29
N ASN A 14 2.47 -6.75 -7.82
CA ASN A 14 2.85 -6.75 -6.40
C ASN A 14 1.78 -6.01 -5.60
N PHE A 15 1.30 -6.64 -4.53
CA PHE A 15 0.24 -6.11 -3.66
C PHE A 15 0.55 -4.70 -3.17
N ILE A 16 1.77 -4.46 -2.69
CA ILE A 16 2.15 -3.15 -2.15
C ILE A 16 2.15 -2.06 -3.25
N GLU A 17 2.52 -2.40 -4.48
CA GLU A 17 2.49 -1.47 -5.61
C GLU A 17 1.05 -1.13 -6.05
N GLN A 18 0.13 -2.08 -5.91
CA GLN A 18 -1.30 -1.81 -6.14
C GLN A 18 -1.86 -0.86 -5.09
N CYS A 19 -1.51 -1.04 -3.81
CA CYS A 19 -1.87 -0.11 -2.73
C CYS A 19 -1.30 1.29 -3.00
N TRP A 20 -0.02 1.41 -3.34
CA TRP A 20 0.59 2.69 -3.71
C TRP A 20 -0.07 3.30 -4.96
N GLY A 21 -0.40 2.49 -5.96
CA GLY A 21 -1.10 2.91 -7.17
C GLY A 21 -2.47 3.53 -6.87
N TYR A 22 -3.25 2.88 -6.00
CA TYR A 22 -4.54 3.38 -5.55
C TYR A 22 -4.40 4.68 -4.75
N ALA A 23 -3.52 4.72 -3.75
CA ALA A 23 -3.27 5.93 -2.96
C ALA A 23 -2.80 7.10 -3.85
N LYS A 24 -1.89 6.87 -4.81
CA LYS A 24 -1.47 7.90 -5.77
C LYS A 24 -2.63 8.42 -6.63
N ARG A 25 -3.58 7.56 -7.01
CA ARG A 25 -4.78 7.97 -7.76
C ARG A 25 -5.66 8.90 -6.92
N ILE A 26 -5.87 8.57 -5.65
CA ILE A 26 -6.63 9.42 -4.72
C ILE A 26 -5.88 10.73 -4.44
N TYR A 27 -4.56 10.66 -4.22
CA TYR A 27 -3.71 11.83 -4.01
C TYR A 27 -3.84 12.86 -5.14
N ARG A 28 -3.88 12.41 -6.40
CA ARG A 28 -4.05 13.27 -7.59
C ARG A 28 -5.40 14.00 -7.65
N CYS A 29 -6.38 13.62 -6.84
CA CYS A 29 -7.66 14.30 -6.74
C CYS A 29 -7.66 15.45 -5.72
N TYR A 30 -6.63 15.59 -4.89
CA TYR A 30 -6.49 16.72 -3.96
C TYR A 30 -6.03 18.00 -4.67
N PRO A 31 -6.35 19.18 -4.13
CA PRO A 31 -5.87 20.44 -4.68
C PRO A 31 -4.33 20.52 -4.61
N MET A 32 -3.73 21.16 -5.60
CA MET A 32 -2.30 21.48 -5.57
C MET A 32 -2.02 22.48 -4.44
N SER A 33 -0.93 22.27 -3.71
CA SER A 33 -0.40 23.21 -2.73
C SER A 33 1.11 23.34 -2.90
N SER A 34 1.65 24.51 -2.57
CA SER A 34 3.09 24.77 -2.47
C SER A 34 3.64 24.56 -1.05
N LYS A 35 2.77 24.25 -0.08
CA LYS A 35 3.17 24.05 1.32
C LYS A 35 3.37 22.57 1.60
N ASP A 36 4.54 22.23 2.12
CA ASP A 36 4.89 20.85 2.46
C ASP A 36 3.88 20.21 3.44
N ALA A 37 3.38 20.98 4.41
CA ALA A 37 2.40 20.49 5.38
C ALA A 37 1.07 20.06 4.73
N ASP A 38 0.62 20.76 3.68
CA ASP A 38 -0.60 20.38 2.96
C ASP A 38 -0.36 19.11 2.13
N LEU A 39 0.82 19.00 1.51
CA LEU A 39 1.21 17.82 0.74
C LEU A 39 1.31 16.59 1.65
N GLU A 40 1.94 16.72 2.81
CA GLU A 40 2.05 15.65 3.81
C GLU A 40 0.67 15.19 4.30
N ALA A 41 -0.21 16.13 4.67
CA ALA A 41 -1.56 15.81 5.11
C ALA A 41 -2.38 15.12 4.00
N ASN A 42 -2.21 15.53 2.74
CA ASN A 42 -2.88 14.89 1.60
C ASN A 42 -2.34 13.49 1.32
N VAL A 43 -1.03 13.26 1.45
CA VAL A 43 -0.42 11.93 1.32
C VAL A 43 -0.96 10.99 2.39
N ILE A 44 -1.00 11.42 3.66
CA ILE A 44 -1.52 10.60 4.77
C ILE A 44 -2.98 10.23 4.51
N LYS A 45 -3.84 11.21 4.19
CA LYS A 45 -5.25 10.97 3.88
C LYS A 45 -5.45 10.05 2.68
N ALA A 46 -4.63 10.19 1.64
CA ALA A 46 -4.69 9.33 0.48
C ALA A 46 -4.27 7.89 0.79
N LEU A 47 -3.28 7.69 1.66
CA LEU A 47 -2.87 6.36 2.11
C LEU A 47 -3.97 5.68 2.92
N ASP A 48 -4.57 6.41 3.87
CA ASP A 48 -5.66 5.92 4.73
C ASP A 48 -6.90 5.45 3.95
N SER A 49 -7.03 5.81 2.67
CA SER A 49 -8.10 5.31 1.78
C SER A 49 -7.95 3.82 1.42
N GLY A 50 -6.74 3.26 1.53
CA GLY A 50 -6.46 1.85 1.23
C GLY A 50 -5.81 1.10 2.39
N LEU A 51 -4.83 1.71 3.06
CA LEU A 51 -4.09 1.15 4.19
C LEU A 51 -3.93 2.25 5.24
N ASN A 52 -4.25 1.96 6.50
CA ASN A 52 -3.86 2.90 7.55
C ASN A 52 -2.32 2.94 7.69
N GLY A 53 -1.80 3.96 8.38
CA GLY A 53 -0.34 4.13 8.55
C GLY A 53 0.40 2.89 9.06
N ALA A 54 -0.18 2.14 10.02
CA ALA A 54 0.42 0.92 10.56
C ALA A 54 0.47 -0.20 9.52
N GLN A 55 -0.61 -0.39 8.76
CA GLN A 55 -0.68 -1.37 7.68
C GLN A 55 0.25 -1.03 6.52
N ALA A 56 0.35 0.26 6.16
CA ALA A 56 1.25 0.72 5.12
C ALA A 56 2.72 0.45 5.50
N ALA A 57 3.11 0.77 6.74
CA ALA A 57 4.45 0.49 7.25
C ALA A 57 4.75 -1.02 7.30
N TRP A 58 3.79 -1.83 7.78
CA TRP A 58 3.92 -3.28 7.82
C TRP A 58 4.04 -3.89 6.41
N ALA A 59 3.18 -3.48 5.47
CA ALA A 59 3.16 -4.01 4.12
C ALA A 59 4.44 -3.62 3.34
N ALA A 60 4.94 -2.39 3.53
CA ALA A 60 6.22 -1.97 2.99
C ALA A 60 7.38 -2.82 3.52
N LYS A 61 7.40 -3.13 4.83
CA LYS A 61 8.44 -3.98 5.43
C LYS A 61 8.35 -5.45 4.98
N LYS A 62 7.14 -5.99 4.90
CA LYS A 62 6.87 -7.41 4.63
C LYS A 62 6.94 -7.75 3.14
N TYR A 63 6.41 -6.89 2.27
CA TYR A 63 6.24 -7.17 0.83
C TYR A 63 7.18 -6.37 -0.08
N HIS A 64 8.25 -5.78 0.47
CA HIS A 64 9.30 -5.16 -0.33
C HIS A 64 9.94 -6.19 -1.29
N GLY A 65 9.72 -6.03 -2.59
CA GLY A 65 10.29 -6.92 -3.62
C GLY A 65 9.77 -8.37 -3.61
N HIS A 66 8.72 -8.69 -2.84
CA HIS A 66 8.16 -10.04 -2.77
C HIS A 66 7.42 -10.38 -4.07
N ARG A 67 7.74 -11.55 -4.65
CA ARG A 67 7.05 -12.12 -5.82
C ARG A 67 6.09 -13.25 -5.47
N VAL A 68 5.70 -13.29 -4.20
CA VAL A 68 4.96 -14.39 -3.60
C VAL A 68 3.83 -13.80 -2.80
N LEU A 69 2.59 -14.13 -3.17
CA LEU A 69 1.39 -13.70 -2.47
C LEU A 69 0.79 -14.90 -1.73
N PRO A 70 0.82 -14.88 -0.38
CA PRO A 70 0.08 -15.85 0.42
C PRO A 70 -1.42 -15.66 0.23
N SER A 71 -2.17 -16.76 0.25
CA SER A 71 -3.64 -16.71 0.29
C SER A 71 -4.19 -15.99 1.53
N ALA A 72 -3.43 -15.95 2.62
CA ALA A 72 -3.79 -15.29 3.88
C ALA A 72 -3.47 -13.79 3.92
N ILE A 73 -3.07 -13.16 2.80
CA ILE A 73 -2.59 -11.77 2.80
C ILE A 73 -3.59 -10.77 3.40
N LEU A 74 -4.88 -10.93 3.13
CA LEU A 74 -5.92 -10.04 3.67
C LEU A 74 -6.05 -10.20 5.19
N GLU A 75 -5.95 -11.43 5.69
CA GLU A 75 -5.96 -11.73 7.13
C GLU A 75 -4.70 -11.19 7.82
N GLU A 76 -3.52 -11.38 7.21
CA GLU A 76 -2.27 -10.80 7.71
C GLU A 76 -2.34 -9.27 7.77
N LEU A 77 -3.00 -8.65 6.77
CA LEU A 77 -3.19 -7.20 6.69
C LEU A 77 -4.16 -6.67 7.74
N ASP A 78 -5.27 -7.37 8.00
CA ASP A 78 -6.22 -6.98 9.04
C ASP A 78 -5.62 -7.14 10.44
N ASN A 79 -4.83 -8.19 10.68
CA ASN A 79 -4.08 -8.36 11.93
C ASN A 79 -3.04 -7.25 12.15
N ALA A 80 -2.51 -6.66 11.08
CA ALA A 80 -1.61 -5.51 11.18
C ALA A 80 -2.31 -4.22 11.68
N LYS A 81 -3.65 -4.20 11.81
CA LYS A 81 -4.40 -3.09 12.44
C LYS A 81 -4.40 -3.13 13.97
N VAL A 82 -3.94 -4.23 14.60
CA VAL A 82 -4.12 -4.49 16.05
C VAL A 82 -2.91 -4.10 16.91
N ASN A 83 -1.99 -3.25 16.40
CA ASN A 83 -0.89 -2.71 17.21
C ASN A 83 -1.05 -1.20 17.45
#